data_AF-A0A961V5B1-F1
#
_entry.id   AF-A0A961V5B1-F1
#
_cell.length_a   1.000
_cell.length_b   1.000
_cell.length_c   1.000
_cell.angle_alpha   90.00
_cell.angle_beta   90.00
_cell.angle_gamma   90.00
#
_symmetry.space_group_name_H-M   'P 1'
#
loop_
_entity.id
_entity.type
_entity.pdbx_description
1 polymer ?
#
loop_
_entity_poly.entity_id
_entity_poly.type
_entity_poly.pdbx_seq_one_letter_code
_entity_poly.pdbx_strand_id
1 'polypeptide(L)'
;MTAPLQPNRLATGGLIDRDTPLSFSFDGRTMTGVAGDTLASALLANRITLVGRSFKYHRPRGILTAGSEEPNALVELRTGARREPNTRATTIELFDGLEAASQNRWPSLGFDVMAVNSLLSPFFAAGFYYKTFMWPAHLWERLYEPVIRRAAGLGRASGEPDPDDYDTAWAHCDVLVVGAGPAGIAAALAAGRAGARIILAEEDRILGGRLNSDGGEVDGSPTRQWLDAARDELDALPNVRVMTRTAVFGIYDGGTYGALEHVGDNRAKPGQHEVRQRMWRIVARRAILASGAIERPIAFGGNDRPGVM
;
A
#
# COMPACT_ATOMS: atom_id res chain seq x y z
N MET A 1 9.09 -29.66 11.05
CA MET A 1 9.27 -29.14 9.68
C MET A 1 10.03 -27.83 9.80
N THR A 2 11.28 -27.78 9.37
CA THR A 2 12.06 -26.53 9.35
C THR A 2 11.40 -25.57 8.37
N ALA A 3 10.91 -24.42 8.87
CA ALA A 3 10.34 -23.38 8.04
C ALA A 3 11.30 -23.05 6.88
N PRO A 4 10.81 -22.82 5.64
CA PRO A 4 11.67 -22.36 4.57
C PRO A 4 12.33 -21.05 5.02
N LEU A 5 13.68 -21.02 5.01
CA LEU A 5 14.43 -19.89 5.55
C LEU A 5 13.98 -18.60 4.87
N GLN A 6 13.53 -17.63 5.66
CA GLN A 6 13.42 -16.23 5.28
C GLN A 6 14.78 -15.56 5.58
N PRO A 7 15.75 -15.62 4.66
CA PRO A 7 17.16 -15.31 4.94
C PRO A 7 17.45 -13.90 5.44
N ASN A 8 16.59 -12.93 5.12
CA ASN A 8 16.75 -11.55 5.55
C ASN A 8 15.91 -11.21 6.79
N ARG A 9 15.08 -12.14 7.28
CA ARG A 9 14.29 -11.88 8.48
C ARG A 9 15.16 -12.03 9.71
N LEU A 10 15.18 -11.00 10.54
CA LEU A 10 15.84 -11.04 11.84
C LEU A 10 15.10 -11.97 12.80
N ALA A 11 15.86 -12.59 13.71
CA ALA A 11 15.33 -13.54 14.69
C ALA A 11 14.25 -12.91 15.60
N THR A 12 14.43 -11.64 15.98
CA THR A 12 13.53 -10.91 16.89
C THR A 12 13.11 -9.55 16.31
N GLY A 13 12.12 -8.91 16.91
CA GLY A 13 11.59 -7.60 16.49
C GLY A 13 10.48 -7.66 15.44
N GLY A 14 10.07 -6.51 14.91
CA GLY A 14 8.97 -6.37 13.97
C GLY A 14 7.57 -6.41 14.61
N LEU A 15 6.55 -6.01 13.84
CA LEU A 15 5.14 -6.00 14.23
C LEU A 15 4.41 -7.17 13.55
N ILE A 16 4.93 -8.37 13.81
CA ILE A 16 4.57 -9.63 13.14
C ILE A 16 4.40 -10.75 14.15
N ASP A 17 3.55 -11.71 13.83
CA ASP A 17 3.37 -12.95 14.58
C ASP A 17 4.06 -14.11 13.85
N ARG A 18 5.19 -14.57 14.40
CA ARG A 18 6.03 -15.62 13.81
C ARG A 18 5.43 -17.02 13.95
N ASP A 19 4.48 -17.21 14.84
CA ASP A 19 3.85 -18.51 15.09
C ASP A 19 2.71 -18.80 14.08
N THR A 20 2.31 -17.78 13.31
CA THR A 20 1.30 -17.89 12.26
C THR A 20 1.94 -17.70 10.88
N PRO A 21 2.52 -18.76 10.28
CA PRO A 21 3.09 -18.71 8.94
C PRO A 21 1.98 -18.57 7.88
N LEU A 22 2.27 -17.82 6.82
CA LEU A 22 1.38 -17.62 5.68
C LEU A 22 2.08 -18.04 4.38
N SER A 23 1.41 -18.82 3.54
CA SER A 23 1.88 -19.16 2.20
C SER A 23 1.45 -18.09 1.21
N PHE A 24 2.34 -17.65 0.32
CA PHE A 24 1.99 -16.73 -0.75
C PHE A 24 2.80 -17.04 -2.01
N SER A 25 2.42 -16.48 -3.16
CA SER A 25 3.19 -16.59 -4.39
C SER A 25 3.52 -15.23 -5.00
N PHE A 26 4.74 -15.11 -5.51
CA PHE A 26 5.18 -13.96 -6.31
C PHE A 26 5.81 -14.45 -7.60
N ASP A 27 5.30 -13.98 -8.74
CA ASP A 27 5.76 -14.41 -10.08
C ASP A 27 5.73 -15.94 -10.26
N GLY A 28 4.72 -16.61 -9.67
CA GLY A 28 4.55 -18.06 -9.73
C GLY A 28 5.45 -18.86 -8.80
N ARG A 29 6.28 -18.21 -7.97
CA ARG A 29 7.10 -18.88 -6.95
C ARG A 29 6.43 -18.79 -5.59
N THR A 30 6.13 -19.94 -5.00
CA THR A 30 5.61 -20.02 -3.63
C THR A 30 6.70 -19.70 -2.62
N MET A 31 6.33 -18.89 -1.62
CA MET A 31 7.20 -18.36 -0.58
C MET A 31 6.43 -18.33 0.74
N THR A 32 7.13 -18.12 1.85
CA THR A 32 6.51 -18.05 3.18
C THR A 32 6.70 -16.66 3.76
N GLY A 33 5.60 -16.11 4.27
CA GLY A 33 5.54 -14.93 5.12
C GLY A 33 5.00 -15.32 6.49
N VAL A 34 4.68 -14.32 7.30
CA VAL A 34 4.03 -14.50 8.60
C VAL A 34 2.92 -13.47 8.79
N ALA A 35 1.99 -13.73 9.69
CA ALA A 35 0.93 -12.79 9.98
C ALA A 35 1.51 -11.43 10.44
N GLY A 36 0.94 -10.35 9.90
CA GLY A 36 1.48 -8.99 10.08
C GLY A 36 2.52 -8.58 9.03
N ASP A 37 2.98 -9.46 8.14
CA ASP A 37 3.71 -8.97 6.97
C ASP A 37 2.79 -8.15 6.06
N THR A 38 3.36 -7.16 5.38
CA THR A 38 2.87 -6.72 4.06
C THR A 38 3.57 -7.51 2.96
N LEU A 39 3.05 -7.54 1.74
CA LEU A 39 3.72 -8.23 0.62
C LEU A 39 5.17 -7.73 0.45
N ALA A 40 5.42 -6.43 0.55
CA ALA A 40 6.76 -5.85 0.46
C ALA A 40 7.71 -6.41 1.55
N SER A 41 7.26 -6.42 2.80
CA SER A 41 8.07 -6.96 3.91
C SER A 41 8.36 -8.45 3.76
N ALA A 42 7.38 -9.23 3.28
CA ALA A 42 7.54 -10.67 3.02
C ALA A 42 8.51 -10.92 1.85
N LEU A 43 8.46 -10.12 0.79
CA LEU A 43 9.41 -10.19 -0.32
C LEU A 43 10.84 -9.89 0.15
N LEU A 44 11.04 -8.82 0.92
CA LEU A 44 12.35 -8.47 1.47
C LEU A 44 12.89 -9.55 2.40
N ALA A 45 12.05 -10.11 3.27
CA ALA A 45 12.41 -11.22 4.16
C ALA A 45 12.92 -12.45 3.39
N ASN A 46 12.41 -12.67 2.18
CA ASN A 46 12.79 -13.75 1.28
C ASN A 46 13.85 -13.35 0.22
N ARG A 47 14.60 -12.26 0.44
CA ARG A 47 15.66 -11.77 -0.47
C ARG A 47 15.19 -11.31 -1.85
N ILE A 48 13.91 -10.97 -2.01
CA ILE A 48 13.40 -10.38 -3.24
C ILE A 48 13.47 -8.86 -3.16
N THR A 49 14.44 -8.28 -3.86
CA THR A 49 14.65 -6.81 -3.93
C THR A 49 14.26 -6.21 -5.27
N LEU A 50 14.16 -7.03 -6.33
CA LEU A 50 13.64 -6.63 -7.63
C LEU A 50 12.16 -6.98 -7.69
N VAL A 51 11.29 -5.97 -7.76
CA VAL A 51 9.83 -6.14 -7.71
C VAL A 51 9.14 -5.66 -8.98
N GLY A 52 9.78 -4.75 -9.73
CA GLY A 52 9.23 -4.23 -10.96
C GLY A 52 10.27 -3.68 -11.93
N ARG A 53 9.77 -3.13 -13.03
CA ARG A 53 10.55 -2.50 -14.10
C ARG A 53 9.98 -1.12 -14.39
N SER A 54 10.85 -0.13 -14.56
CA SER A 54 10.40 1.24 -14.81
C SER A 54 9.56 1.34 -16.08
N PHE A 55 8.49 2.13 -16.02
CA PHE A 55 7.48 2.27 -17.07
C PHE A 55 8.04 2.35 -18.50
N LYS A 56 8.97 3.28 -18.73
CA LYS A 56 9.47 3.62 -20.06
C LYS A 56 10.77 2.92 -20.44
N TYR A 57 11.66 2.76 -19.47
CA TYR A 57 13.05 2.36 -19.73
C TYR A 57 13.33 0.91 -19.31
N HIS A 58 12.38 0.23 -18.67
CA HIS A 58 12.55 -1.12 -18.15
C HIS A 58 13.76 -1.27 -17.22
N ARG A 59 14.11 -0.18 -16.52
CA ARG A 59 15.17 -0.19 -15.52
C ARG A 59 14.71 -1.04 -14.33
N PRO A 60 15.59 -1.87 -13.75
CA PRO A 60 15.26 -2.62 -12.54
C PRO A 60 14.74 -1.68 -11.44
N ARG A 61 13.62 -2.03 -10.79
CA ARG A 61 13.05 -1.28 -9.67
C ARG A 61 12.78 -2.19 -8.47
N GLY A 62 13.18 -1.72 -7.30
CA GLY A 62 12.91 -2.37 -6.02
C GLY A 62 11.90 -1.60 -5.20
N ILE A 63 11.57 -2.16 -4.04
CA ILE A 63 10.83 -1.46 -2.98
C ILE A 63 11.68 -0.26 -2.55
N LEU A 64 11.06 0.92 -2.47
CA LEU A 64 11.71 2.17 -2.07
C LEU A 64 11.24 2.58 -0.66
N THR A 65 9.96 2.43 -0.36
CA THR A 65 9.36 2.96 0.86
C THR A 65 8.61 1.87 1.63
N ALA A 66 7.82 2.26 2.65
CA ALA A 66 7.11 1.33 3.52
C ALA A 66 5.62 1.67 3.72
N GLY A 67 5.09 2.66 3.00
CA GLY A 67 3.69 3.09 3.11
C GLY A 67 3.02 3.34 1.75
N SER A 68 1.99 4.18 1.77
CA SER A 68 1.17 4.54 0.61
C SER A 68 1.92 5.38 -0.43
N GLU A 69 3.07 5.93 -0.07
CA GLU A 69 3.96 6.73 -0.92
C GLU A 69 4.84 5.91 -1.89
N GLU A 70 4.80 4.58 -1.83
CA GLU A 70 5.63 3.68 -2.65
C GLU A 70 5.41 3.90 -4.16
N PRO A 71 6.46 4.26 -4.93
CA PRO A 71 6.34 4.56 -6.36
C PRO A 71 6.69 3.40 -7.30
N ASN A 72 7.40 2.38 -6.83
CA ASN A 72 8.05 1.36 -7.65
C ASN A 72 7.40 -0.01 -7.54
N ALA A 73 7.15 -0.50 -6.32
CA ALA A 73 6.69 -1.85 -6.02
C ALA A 73 5.18 -2.03 -6.27
N LEU A 74 4.76 -1.76 -7.50
CA LEU A 74 3.41 -1.95 -8.00
C LEU A 74 3.27 -3.35 -8.59
N VAL A 75 2.34 -4.13 -8.05
CA VAL A 75 2.10 -5.53 -8.42
C VAL A 75 0.68 -5.71 -8.94
N GLU A 76 0.50 -6.75 -9.75
CA GLU A 76 -0.81 -7.29 -10.04
C GLU A 76 -1.15 -8.31 -8.96
N LEU A 77 -2.24 -8.09 -8.21
CA LEU A 77 -2.73 -9.01 -7.19
C LEU A 77 -3.83 -9.90 -7.72
N ARG A 78 -3.91 -11.11 -7.16
CA ARG A 78 -4.97 -12.10 -7.37
C ARG A 78 -5.10 -12.51 -8.85
N THR A 79 -6.11 -13.31 -9.15
CA THR A 79 -6.39 -13.85 -10.48
C THR A 79 -7.89 -13.84 -10.79
N GLY A 80 -8.25 -14.15 -12.05
CA GLY A 80 -9.64 -14.17 -12.53
C GLY A 80 -10.36 -12.84 -12.32
N ALA A 81 -11.65 -12.90 -11.95
CA ALA A 81 -12.51 -11.75 -11.69
C ALA A 81 -11.99 -10.76 -10.61
N ARG A 82 -11.14 -11.21 -9.69
CA ARG A 82 -10.57 -10.38 -8.60
C ARG A 82 -9.19 -9.80 -8.91
N ARG A 83 -8.73 -9.91 -10.16
CA ARG A 83 -7.42 -9.38 -10.57
C ARG A 83 -7.37 -7.87 -10.40
N GLU A 84 -6.35 -7.40 -9.69
CA GLU A 84 -6.16 -5.99 -9.36
C GLU A 84 -4.78 -5.49 -9.81
N PRO A 85 -4.70 -4.61 -10.81
CA PRO A 85 -3.45 -4.03 -11.24
C PRO A 85 -3.02 -2.88 -10.33
N ASN A 86 -1.71 -2.61 -10.31
CA ASN A 86 -1.10 -1.43 -9.67
C ASN A 86 -1.30 -1.33 -8.16
N THR A 87 -1.48 -2.46 -7.47
CA THR A 87 -1.51 -2.46 -6.01
C THR A 87 -0.10 -2.30 -5.46
N ARG A 88 0.06 -1.43 -4.45
CA ARG A 88 1.35 -1.23 -3.77
C ARG A 88 1.63 -2.41 -2.86
N ALA A 89 2.77 -3.06 -3.06
CA ALA A 89 3.19 -4.17 -2.21
C ALA A 89 3.37 -3.75 -0.74
N THR A 90 3.62 -2.47 -0.47
CA THR A 90 3.84 -1.90 0.87
C THR A 90 2.57 -1.77 1.69
N THR A 91 1.39 -1.66 1.06
CA THR A 91 0.12 -1.40 1.78
C THR A 91 -0.79 -2.62 1.82
N ILE A 92 -0.53 -3.65 1.01
CA ILE A 92 -1.31 -4.89 1.07
C ILE A 92 -0.80 -5.77 2.20
N GLU A 93 -1.66 -6.04 3.17
CA GLU A 93 -1.42 -7.04 4.21
C GLU A 93 -1.33 -8.44 3.59
N LEU A 94 -0.33 -9.19 4.01
CA LEU A 94 -0.17 -10.57 3.58
C LEU A 94 -1.28 -11.43 4.18
N PHE A 95 -1.87 -12.27 3.36
CA PHE A 95 -2.81 -13.31 3.79
C PHE A 95 -2.45 -14.65 3.15
N ASP A 96 -2.93 -15.74 3.73
CA ASP A 96 -2.64 -17.08 3.23
C ASP A 96 -3.24 -17.28 1.83
N GLY A 97 -2.43 -17.80 0.92
CA GLY A 97 -2.78 -17.97 -0.48
C GLY A 97 -2.73 -16.69 -1.32
N LEU A 98 -2.13 -15.59 -0.83
CA LEU A 98 -1.96 -14.38 -1.64
C LEU A 98 -1.15 -14.68 -2.91
N GLU A 99 -1.67 -14.27 -4.06
CA GLU A 99 -1.00 -14.37 -5.36
C GLU A 99 -0.68 -12.97 -5.88
N ALA A 100 0.57 -12.77 -6.29
CA ALA A 100 1.04 -11.51 -6.84
C ALA A 100 1.97 -11.73 -8.05
N ALA A 101 1.94 -10.81 -9.01
CA ALA A 101 2.83 -10.80 -10.16
C ALA A 101 3.47 -9.42 -10.35
N SER A 102 4.75 -9.40 -10.72
CA SER A 102 5.46 -8.20 -11.12
C SER A 102 4.94 -7.66 -12.45
N GLN A 103 4.90 -6.34 -12.57
CA GLN A 103 4.36 -5.65 -13.73
C GLN A 103 5.47 -5.16 -14.68
N ASN A 104 5.09 -4.87 -15.92
CA ASN A 104 5.93 -4.22 -16.93
C ASN A 104 7.21 -4.98 -17.32
N ARG A 105 7.11 -6.30 -17.47
CA ARG A 105 8.26 -7.20 -17.73
C ARG A 105 7.98 -8.20 -18.84
N TRP A 106 8.97 -8.55 -19.67
CA TRP A 106 8.86 -9.68 -20.60
C TRP A 106 10.21 -10.34 -20.97
N PRO A 107 10.33 -11.69 -20.95
CA PRO A 107 9.33 -12.66 -20.48
C PRO A 107 9.27 -12.77 -18.95
N SER A 108 10.33 -12.38 -18.24
CA SER A 108 10.42 -12.50 -16.78
C SER A 108 11.00 -11.25 -16.13
N LEU A 109 10.88 -11.14 -14.82
CA LEU A 109 11.36 -9.96 -14.10
C LEU A 109 12.89 -9.90 -14.12
N GLY A 110 13.55 -11.05 -13.94
CA GLY A 110 15.01 -11.18 -14.01
C GLY A 110 15.57 -11.10 -15.43
N PHE A 111 14.81 -11.57 -16.42
CA PHE A 111 15.18 -11.54 -17.85
C PHE A 111 14.12 -10.76 -18.62
N ASP A 112 14.34 -9.44 -18.75
CA ASP A 112 13.47 -8.50 -19.46
C ASP A 112 14.15 -8.01 -20.75
N VAL A 113 13.64 -8.43 -21.91
CA VAL A 113 14.20 -8.08 -23.22
C VAL A 113 14.06 -6.57 -23.49
N MET A 114 13.04 -5.93 -22.93
CA MET A 114 12.82 -4.50 -23.12
C MET A 114 13.81 -3.64 -22.32
N ALA A 115 14.65 -4.25 -21.47
CA ALA A 115 15.74 -3.56 -20.78
C ALA A 115 16.75 -2.89 -21.74
N VAL A 116 16.82 -3.33 -23.00
CA VAL A 116 17.60 -2.65 -24.07
C VAL A 116 17.17 -1.20 -24.24
N ASN A 117 15.91 -0.86 -23.95
CA ASN A 117 15.41 0.52 -24.01
C ASN A 117 16.17 1.46 -23.06
N SER A 118 16.75 0.92 -21.97
CA SER A 118 17.58 1.72 -21.06
C SER A 118 18.89 2.18 -21.70
N LEU A 119 19.43 1.45 -22.69
CA LEU A 119 20.65 1.86 -23.42
C LEU A 119 20.35 2.97 -24.43
N LEU A 120 19.13 2.98 -24.96
CA LEU A 120 18.63 3.95 -25.92
C LEU A 120 17.89 5.13 -25.25
N SER A 121 17.95 5.24 -23.91
CA SER A 121 17.21 6.26 -23.17
C SER A 121 17.42 7.71 -23.67
N PRO A 122 18.61 8.13 -24.16
CA PRO A 122 18.79 9.49 -24.71
C PRO A 122 17.91 9.79 -25.94
N PHE A 123 17.50 8.77 -26.70
CA PHE A 123 16.65 8.92 -27.88
C PHE A 123 15.16 8.98 -27.53
N PHE A 124 14.78 8.45 -26.37
CA PHE A 124 13.41 8.47 -25.90
C PHE A 124 13.14 9.70 -25.04
N ALA A 125 13.26 10.91 -25.59
CA ALA A 125 12.82 12.12 -24.90
C ALA A 125 11.29 12.11 -24.65
N ALA A 126 10.79 13.01 -23.80
CA ALA A 126 9.35 13.20 -23.65
C ALA A 126 8.73 13.57 -25.01
N GLY A 127 7.59 12.97 -25.37
CA GLY A 127 6.92 13.21 -26.65
C GLY A 127 7.54 12.54 -27.89
N PHE A 128 8.60 11.72 -27.74
CA PHE A 128 9.22 11.01 -28.86
C PHE A 128 8.21 10.24 -29.72
N TYR A 129 7.29 9.53 -29.10
CA TYR A 129 6.29 8.72 -29.80
C TYR A 129 5.31 9.58 -30.61
N TYR A 130 4.91 10.75 -30.11
CA TYR A 130 4.08 11.69 -30.86
C TYR A 130 4.81 12.25 -32.09
N LYS A 131 6.12 12.53 -31.96
CA LYS A 131 6.91 13.07 -33.07
C LYS A 131 7.21 12.02 -34.16
N THR A 132 7.47 10.78 -33.75
CA THR A 132 7.98 9.73 -34.66
C THR A 132 6.87 8.88 -35.27
N PHE A 133 5.79 8.60 -34.54
CA PHE A 133 4.83 7.55 -34.92
C PHE A 133 3.42 8.06 -35.28
N MET A 134 3.12 9.36 -35.15
CA MET A 134 1.80 9.88 -35.58
C MET A 134 1.63 9.91 -37.11
N TRP A 135 2.72 9.75 -37.87
CA TRP A 135 2.69 9.68 -39.32
C TRP A 135 3.41 8.42 -39.81
N PRO A 136 2.84 7.66 -40.77
CA PRO A 136 1.51 7.80 -41.37
C PRO A 136 0.37 7.39 -40.41
N ALA A 137 -0.73 8.14 -40.39
CA ALA A 137 -1.84 7.94 -39.44
C ALA A 137 -2.45 6.52 -39.47
N HIS A 138 -2.52 5.86 -40.63
CA HIS A 138 -3.09 4.51 -40.73
C HIS A 138 -2.24 3.42 -40.06
N LEU A 139 -0.94 3.67 -39.82
CA LEU A 139 -0.06 2.76 -39.08
C LEU A 139 -0.18 2.97 -37.56
N TRP A 140 -0.70 4.11 -37.13
CA TRP A 140 -0.91 4.39 -35.71
C TRP A 140 -1.85 3.37 -35.08
N GLU A 141 -3.09 3.28 -35.57
CA GLU A 141 -4.11 2.37 -35.02
C GLU A 141 -3.74 0.89 -35.23
N ARG A 142 -3.06 0.56 -36.34
CA ARG A 142 -2.79 -0.84 -36.73
C ARG A 142 -1.52 -1.44 -36.11
N LEU A 143 -0.49 -0.63 -35.88
CA LEU A 143 0.84 -1.12 -35.52
C LEU A 143 1.40 -0.40 -34.30
N TYR A 144 1.53 0.93 -34.37
CA TYR A 144 2.26 1.68 -33.35
C TYR A 144 1.51 1.68 -32.01
N GLU A 145 0.21 2.00 -32.01
CA GLU A 145 -0.59 2.08 -30.79
C GLU A 145 -0.69 0.72 -30.08
N PRO A 146 -1.02 -0.41 -30.73
CA PRO A 146 -1.09 -1.70 -30.04
C PRO A 146 0.25 -2.11 -29.40
N VAL A 147 1.36 -1.88 -30.11
CA VAL A 147 2.71 -2.21 -29.61
C VAL A 147 3.10 -1.29 -28.46
N ILE A 148 2.91 0.03 -28.61
CA ILE A 148 3.22 1.02 -27.58
C ILE A 148 2.34 0.79 -26.34
N ARG A 149 1.03 0.55 -26.50
CA ARG A 149 0.12 0.29 -25.37
C ARG A 149 0.50 -0.98 -24.62
N ARG A 150 0.95 -2.02 -25.33
CA ARG A 150 1.46 -3.25 -24.71
C ARG A 150 2.79 -3.04 -23.98
N ALA A 151 3.64 -2.17 -24.51
CA ALA A 151 4.93 -1.80 -23.91
C ALA A 151 4.80 -0.80 -22.75
N ALA A 152 3.77 0.03 -22.77
CA ALA A 152 3.56 1.16 -21.85
C ALA A 152 2.35 0.92 -20.93
N GLY A 153 1.94 -0.34 -20.71
CA GLY A 153 0.87 -0.67 -19.78
C GLY A 153 1.44 -1.17 -18.44
N LEU A 154 0.96 -0.62 -17.32
CA LEU A 154 1.21 -1.20 -15.99
C LEU A 154 0.00 -2.01 -15.53
N GLY A 155 0.20 -3.31 -15.36
CA GLY A 155 -0.82 -4.26 -14.91
C GLY A 155 -1.90 -4.55 -15.96
N ARG A 156 -2.76 -5.54 -15.68
CA ARG A 156 -3.93 -5.87 -16.50
C ARG A 156 -5.18 -5.91 -15.62
N ALA A 157 -6.27 -5.31 -16.11
CA ALA A 157 -7.59 -5.54 -15.51
C ALA A 157 -8.10 -6.94 -15.88
N SER A 158 -8.99 -7.50 -15.07
CA SER A 158 -9.60 -8.80 -15.32
C SER A 158 -10.42 -8.85 -16.62
N GLY A 159 -11.28 -7.86 -16.83
CA GLY A 159 -12.29 -7.87 -17.89
C GLY A 159 -13.56 -8.65 -17.52
N GLU A 160 -13.54 -9.41 -16.43
CA GLU A 160 -14.72 -10.06 -15.83
C GLU A 160 -15.41 -9.12 -14.82
N PRO A 161 -16.70 -9.33 -14.51
CA PRO A 161 -17.40 -8.60 -13.46
C PRO A 161 -16.77 -8.85 -12.08
N ASP A 162 -16.57 -7.78 -11.31
CA ASP A 162 -16.08 -7.88 -9.93
C ASP A 162 -17.09 -8.66 -9.06
N PRO A 163 -16.68 -9.77 -8.40
CA PRO A 163 -17.57 -10.59 -7.61
C PRO A 163 -17.76 -10.09 -6.17
N ASP A 164 -17.15 -8.97 -5.78
CA ASP A 164 -17.24 -8.42 -4.43
C ASP A 164 -18.39 -7.44 -4.23
N ASP A 165 -18.87 -7.38 -2.99
CA ASP A 165 -19.83 -6.39 -2.53
C ASP A 165 -19.11 -5.18 -1.91
N TYR A 166 -19.72 -4.01 -2.06
CA TYR A 166 -19.21 -2.72 -1.61
C TYR A 166 -20.30 -1.94 -0.90
N ASP A 167 -19.93 -1.24 0.19
CA ASP A 167 -20.87 -0.49 1.01
C ASP A 167 -20.58 1.01 1.00
N THR A 168 -21.60 1.81 1.28
CA THR A 168 -21.47 3.23 1.62
C THR A 168 -22.04 3.47 3.00
N ALA A 169 -21.32 4.19 3.84
CA ALA A 169 -21.75 4.49 5.20
C ALA A 169 -21.59 5.97 5.56
N TRP A 170 -22.35 6.40 6.56
CA TRP A 170 -22.41 7.78 7.01
C TRP A 170 -22.12 7.85 8.50
N ALA A 171 -21.28 8.79 8.90
CA ALA A 171 -20.94 9.01 10.31
C ALA A 171 -20.93 10.50 10.63
N HIS A 172 -21.21 10.83 11.90
CA HIS A 172 -21.14 12.18 12.43
C HIS A 172 -20.28 12.19 13.69
N CYS A 173 -19.40 13.17 13.80
CA CYS A 173 -18.57 13.35 14.99
C CYS A 173 -18.41 14.85 15.31
N ASP A 174 -18.00 15.15 16.54
CA ASP A 174 -17.64 16.51 16.89
C ASP A 174 -16.22 16.82 16.39
N VAL A 175 -15.30 15.86 16.49
CA VAL A 175 -13.93 15.98 15.98
C VAL A 175 -13.52 14.73 15.19
N LEU A 176 -13.08 14.93 13.96
CA LEU A 176 -12.38 13.91 13.16
C LEU A 176 -10.87 14.10 13.32
N VAL A 177 -10.15 13.06 13.76
CA VAL A 177 -8.68 13.05 13.78
C VAL A 177 -8.19 12.17 12.64
N VAL A 178 -7.39 12.74 11.74
CA VAL A 178 -6.84 12.07 10.55
C VAL A 178 -5.38 11.71 10.77
N GLY A 179 -5.08 10.42 10.88
CA GLY A 179 -3.77 9.87 11.22
C GLY A 179 -3.65 9.54 12.71
N ALA A 180 -3.18 8.33 13.03
CA ALA A 180 -3.01 7.83 14.39
C ALA A 180 -1.53 7.68 14.79
N GLY A 181 -0.69 8.62 14.35
CA GLY A 181 0.62 8.85 14.96
C GLY A 181 0.49 9.45 16.38
N PRO A 182 1.63 9.77 17.05
CA PRO A 182 1.61 10.31 18.42
C PRO A 182 0.73 11.57 18.56
N ALA A 183 0.80 12.48 17.59
CA ALA A 183 -0.02 13.69 17.58
C ALA A 183 -1.53 13.39 17.48
N GLY A 184 -1.92 12.44 16.63
CA GLY A 184 -3.32 12.06 16.45
C GLY A 184 -3.88 11.31 17.65
N ILE A 185 -3.12 10.38 18.21
CA ILE A 185 -3.48 9.65 19.44
C ILE A 185 -3.66 10.63 20.60
N ALA A 186 -2.69 11.53 20.82
CA ALA A 186 -2.78 12.53 21.89
C ALA A 186 -4.01 13.45 21.71
N ALA A 187 -4.29 13.89 20.48
CA ALA A 187 -5.47 14.70 20.17
C ALA A 187 -6.79 13.94 20.42
N ALA A 188 -6.87 12.67 20.00
CA ALA A 188 -8.04 11.82 20.19
C ALA A 188 -8.30 11.55 21.68
N LEU A 189 -7.26 11.23 22.47
CA LEU A 189 -7.37 11.05 23.91
C LEU A 189 -7.82 12.33 24.61
N ALA A 190 -7.20 13.47 24.31
CA ALA A 190 -7.58 14.75 24.92
C ALA A 190 -9.04 15.14 24.63
N ALA A 191 -9.46 15.02 23.37
CA ALA A 191 -10.83 15.35 22.98
C ALA A 191 -11.86 14.32 23.47
N GLY A 192 -11.48 13.03 23.50
CA GLY A 192 -12.28 11.93 24.05
C GLY A 192 -12.52 12.09 25.55
N ARG A 193 -11.47 12.39 26.34
CA ARG A 193 -11.57 12.70 27.78
C ARG A 193 -12.45 13.92 28.07
N ALA A 194 -12.48 14.89 27.15
CA ALA A 194 -13.36 16.06 27.24
C ALA A 194 -14.83 15.77 26.85
N GLY A 195 -15.16 14.51 26.48
CA GLY A 195 -16.52 14.08 26.18
C GLY A 195 -17.01 14.35 24.75
N ALA A 196 -16.14 14.82 23.85
CA ALA A 196 -16.52 15.03 22.44
C ALA A 196 -16.67 13.68 21.72
N ARG A 197 -17.59 13.56 20.74
CA ARG A 197 -17.61 12.38 19.87
C ARG A 197 -16.45 12.43 18.88
N ILE A 198 -15.59 11.43 18.92
CA ILE A 198 -14.37 11.37 18.12
C ILE A 198 -14.44 10.23 17.11
N ILE A 199 -13.98 10.51 15.89
CA ILE A 199 -13.51 9.47 14.98
C ILE A 199 -12.01 9.65 14.80
N LEU A 200 -11.23 8.62 15.11
CA LEU A 200 -9.79 8.55 14.81
C LEU A 200 -9.60 7.60 13.62
N ALA A 201 -9.21 8.14 12.47
CA ALA A 201 -9.01 7.37 11.24
C ALA A 201 -7.51 7.18 10.94
N GLU A 202 -7.11 5.94 10.66
CA GLU A 202 -5.74 5.52 10.34
C GLU A 202 -5.76 4.64 9.10
N GLU A 203 -4.91 4.95 8.11
CA GLU A 203 -4.84 4.17 6.87
C GLU A 203 -4.19 2.80 7.07
N ASP A 204 -3.29 2.67 8.05
CA ASP A 204 -2.65 1.41 8.40
C ASP A 204 -3.55 0.52 9.29
N ARG A 205 -3.18 -0.75 9.42
CA ARG A 205 -3.88 -1.75 10.24
C ARG A 205 -3.70 -1.56 11.74
N ILE A 206 -2.70 -0.79 12.17
CA ILE A 206 -2.34 -0.54 13.57
C ILE A 206 -2.13 0.96 13.81
N LEU A 207 -2.32 1.40 15.05
CA LEU A 207 -2.02 2.76 15.45
C LEU A 207 -0.51 2.95 15.67
N GLY A 208 -0.06 4.20 15.73
CA GLY A 208 1.29 4.60 16.12
C GLY A 208 2.05 5.36 15.05
N GLY A 209 1.69 5.22 13.77
CA GLY A 209 2.41 5.86 12.67
C GLY A 209 3.91 5.56 12.74
N ARG A 210 4.77 6.60 12.65
CA ARG A 210 6.23 6.44 12.69
C ARG A 210 6.81 5.89 13.98
N LEU A 211 6.11 6.01 15.12
CA LEU A 211 6.53 5.41 16.38
C LEU A 211 6.73 3.89 16.28
N ASN A 212 5.98 3.22 15.39
CA ASN A 212 6.12 1.80 15.12
C ASN A 212 7.49 1.41 14.52
N SER A 213 8.19 2.37 13.88
CA SER A 213 9.52 2.18 13.30
C SER A 213 10.64 2.76 14.17
N ASP A 214 10.44 3.98 14.68
CA ASP A 214 11.51 4.74 15.35
C ASP A 214 11.77 4.26 16.78
N GLY A 215 10.77 3.65 17.43
CA GLY A 215 10.87 3.23 18.82
C GLY A 215 10.98 4.42 19.77
N GLY A 216 11.85 4.32 20.77
CA GLY A 216 12.07 5.37 21.77
C GLY A 216 11.12 5.31 22.97
N GLU A 217 10.90 6.48 23.58
CA GLU A 217 10.05 6.66 24.75
C GLU A 217 9.10 7.84 24.55
N VAL A 218 7.89 7.72 25.10
CA VAL A 218 6.90 8.80 25.20
C VAL A 218 6.45 8.88 26.66
N ASP A 219 6.52 10.06 27.26
CA ASP A 219 6.22 10.28 28.67
C ASP A 219 6.99 9.32 29.62
N GLY A 220 8.25 9.02 29.28
CA GLY A 220 9.11 8.10 30.04
C GLY A 220 8.73 6.62 29.96
N SER A 221 7.80 6.25 29.07
CA SER A 221 7.42 4.86 28.80
C SER A 221 7.94 4.43 27.43
N PRO A 222 8.44 3.19 27.27
CA PRO A 222 8.77 2.64 25.94
C PRO A 222 7.59 2.79 24.98
N THR A 223 7.88 3.19 23.74
CA THR A 223 6.87 3.52 22.73
C THR A 223 5.77 2.47 22.58
N ARG A 224 6.09 1.17 22.61
CA ARG A 224 5.07 0.11 22.54
C ARG A 224 4.13 0.11 23.73
N GLN A 225 4.67 0.22 24.94
CA GLN A 225 3.86 0.27 26.15
C GLN A 225 2.95 1.49 26.15
N TRP A 226 3.44 2.64 25.67
CA TRP A 226 2.62 3.84 25.53
C TRP A 226 1.50 3.65 24.49
N LEU A 227 1.80 3.03 23.34
CA LEU A 227 0.81 2.75 22.30
C LEU A 227 -0.26 1.76 22.77
N ASP A 228 0.12 0.70 23.47
CA ASP A 228 -0.79 -0.29 24.02
C ASP A 228 -1.73 0.36 25.06
N ALA A 229 -1.18 1.14 25.99
CA ALA A 229 -1.97 1.87 26.98
C ALA A 229 -2.91 2.91 26.35
N ALA A 230 -2.42 3.65 25.35
CA ALA A 230 -3.23 4.62 24.61
C ALA A 230 -4.36 3.94 23.82
N ARG A 231 -4.09 2.76 23.23
CA ARG A 231 -5.10 1.96 22.53
C ARG A 231 -6.17 1.47 23.49
N ASP A 232 -5.78 0.91 24.63
CA ASP A 232 -6.70 0.42 25.65
C ASP A 232 -7.61 1.55 26.16
N GLU A 233 -7.05 2.74 26.38
CA GLU A 233 -7.83 3.89 26.81
C GLU A 233 -8.79 4.39 25.72
N LEU A 234 -8.34 4.51 24.46
CA LEU A 234 -9.21 4.90 23.34
C LEU A 234 -10.38 3.92 23.18
N ASP A 235 -10.14 2.62 23.35
CA ASP A 235 -11.17 1.57 23.26
C ASP A 235 -12.13 1.60 24.47
N ALA A 236 -11.67 2.06 25.64
CA ALA A 236 -12.50 2.22 26.83
C ALA A 236 -13.41 3.46 26.79
N LEU A 237 -13.12 4.45 25.94
CA LEU A 237 -13.90 5.68 25.81
C LEU A 237 -15.13 5.45 24.90
N PRO A 238 -16.37 5.47 25.42
CA PRO A 238 -17.58 5.13 24.65
C PRO A 238 -17.92 6.15 23.56
N ASN A 239 -17.32 7.34 23.63
CA ASN A 239 -17.47 8.44 22.68
C ASN A 239 -16.37 8.48 21.61
N VAL A 240 -15.43 7.53 21.63
CA VAL A 240 -14.35 7.44 20.64
C VAL A 240 -14.60 6.24 19.72
N ARG A 241 -14.47 6.47 18.42
CA ARG A 241 -14.45 5.41 17.41
C ARG A 241 -13.10 5.40 16.71
N VAL A 242 -12.36 4.31 16.87
CA VAL A 242 -11.11 4.08 16.13
C VAL A 242 -11.40 3.32 14.85
N MET A 243 -10.89 3.81 13.73
CA MET A 243 -11.05 3.24 12.38
C MET A 243 -9.66 3.03 11.77
N THR A 244 -9.10 1.83 11.93
CA THR A 244 -7.88 1.41 11.20
C THR A 244 -8.24 1.00 9.77
N ARG A 245 -7.24 0.83 8.89
CA ARG A 245 -7.45 0.50 7.47
C ARG A 245 -8.36 1.49 6.74
N THR A 246 -8.42 2.73 7.22
CA THR A 246 -9.34 3.76 6.79
C THR A 246 -8.58 5.01 6.36
N ALA A 247 -8.42 5.17 5.04
CA ALA A 247 -7.75 6.33 4.46
C ALA A 247 -8.76 7.46 4.23
N VAL A 248 -8.58 8.61 4.90
CA VAL A 248 -9.33 9.84 4.59
C VAL A 248 -8.74 10.48 3.34
N PHE A 249 -9.42 10.34 2.20
CA PHE A 249 -8.89 10.76 0.89
C PHE A 249 -9.32 12.17 0.47
N GLY A 250 -10.31 12.77 1.15
CA GLY A 250 -10.87 14.05 0.70
C GLY A 250 -11.55 14.86 1.79
N ILE A 251 -11.44 16.19 1.67
CA ILE A 251 -12.14 17.19 2.49
C ILE A 251 -13.03 18.00 1.55
N TYR A 252 -14.27 18.22 1.96
CA TYR A 252 -15.30 18.91 1.20
C TYR A 252 -16.02 19.94 2.07
N ASP A 253 -16.82 20.79 1.43
CA ASP A 253 -17.60 21.83 2.11
C ASP A 253 -18.53 21.28 3.19
N GLY A 254 -18.82 22.12 4.18
CA GLY A 254 -19.72 21.78 5.29
C GLY A 254 -19.14 20.79 6.29
N GLY A 255 -17.81 20.68 6.39
CA GLY A 255 -17.14 19.74 7.30
C GLY A 255 -17.37 18.28 6.89
N THR A 256 -17.48 18.02 5.59
CA THR A 256 -17.67 16.68 5.04
C THR A 256 -16.34 16.09 4.61
N TYR A 257 -16.09 14.84 4.97
CA TYR A 257 -14.86 14.10 4.69
C TYR A 257 -15.21 12.78 4.00
N GLY A 258 -14.45 12.42 2.97
CA GLY A 258 -14.51 11.13 2.34
C GLY A 258 -13.42 10.23 2.89
N ALA A 259 -13.77 9.00 3.28
CA ALA A 259 -12.80 7.99 3.70
C ALA A 259 -13.10 6.62 3.09
N LEU A 260 -12.06 5.83 2.81
CA LEU A 260 -12.19 4.47 2.30
C LEU A 260 -11.67 3.50 3.36
N GLU A 261 -12.55 2.62 3.85
CA GLU A 261 -12.22 1.55 4.77
C GLU A 261 -12.01 0.25 3.98
N HIS A 262 -10.82 -0.34 4.12
CA HIS A 262 -10.51 -1.68 3.63
C HIS A 262 -10.98 -2.72 4.66
N VAL A 263 -12.09 -3.41 4.36
CA VAL A 263 -12.74 -4.33 5.30
C VAL A 263 -12.25 -5.76 5.09
N GLY A 264 -12.35 -6.27 3.86
CA GLY A 264 -12.02 -7.65 3.50
C GLY A 264 -10.77 -7.82 2.62
N ASP A 265 -10.03 -6.75 2.35
CA ASP A 265 -8.87 -6.78 1.43
C ASP A 265 -7.67 -7.56 1.97
N ASN A 266 -7.58 -7.73 3.28
CA ASN A 266 -6.56 -8.53 3.96
C ASN A 266 -6.86 -10.04 3.97
N ARG A 267 -7.75 -10.51 3.08
CA ARG A 267 -8.14 -11.92 2.95
C ARG A 267 -8.24 -12.30 1.47
N ALA A 268 -8.25 -13.59 1.19
CA ALA A 268 -8.47 -14.11 -0.17
C ALA A 268 -9.87 -13.76 -0.70
N LYS A 269 -10.87 -13.80 0.18
CA LYS A 269 -12.26 -13.40 -0.07
C LYS A 269 -12.83 -12.76 1.21
N PRO A 270 -13.69 -11.74 1.10
CA PRO A 270 -14.49 -11.29 2.24
C PRO A 270 -15.33 -12.43 2.82
N GLY A 271 -15.67 -12.31 4.11
CA GLY A 271 -16.57 -13.24 4.79
C GLY A 271 -18.00 -13.21 4.25
N GLN A 272 -18.82 -14.17 4.68
CA GLN A 272 -20.23 -14.21 4.31
C GLN A 272 -20.94 -12.94 4.83
N HIS A 273 -21.59 -12.18 3.94
CA HIS A 273 -22.22 -10.88 4.23
C HIS A 273 -21.24 -9.75 4.64
N GLU A 274 -19.95 -9.92 4.39
CA GLU A 274 -18.95 -8.88 4.57
C GLU A 274 -18.69 -8.19 3.23
N VAL A 275 -18.63 -6.86 3.24
CA VAL A 275 -18.19 -6.11 2.07
C VAL A 275 -16.68 -6.10 1.96
N ARG A 276 -16.17 -5.94 0.76
CA ARG A 276 -14.74 -5.82 0.53
C ARG A 276 -14.20 -4.48 1.02
N GLN A 277 -14.87 -3.40 0.63
CA GLN A 277 -14.53 -2.03 1.02
C GLN A 277 -15.79 -1.24 1.37
N ARG A 278 -15.62 -0.23 2.22
CA ARG A 278 -16.69 0.69 2.60
C ARG A 278 -16.27 2.14 2.38
N MET A 279 -17.09 2.85 1.62
CA MET A 279 -16.95 4.28 1.41
C MET A 279 -17.67 5.05 2.53
N TRP A 280 -16.93 5.84 3.29
CA TRP A 280 -17.47 6.65 4.37
C TRP A 280 -17.65 8.10 3.95
N ARG A 281 -18.83 8.64 4.23
CA ARG A 281 -19.07 10.08 4.34
C ARG A 281 -19.12 10.44 5.82
N ILE A 282 -18.09 11.13 6.29
CA ILE A 282 -17.97 11.58 7.68
C ILE A 282 -18.27 13.07 7.74
N VAL A 283 -19.22 13.49 8.57
CA VAL A 283 -19.48 14.91 8.85
C VAL A 283 -18.93 15.24 10.23
N ALA A 284 -18.00 16.19 10.29
CA ALA A 284 -17.33 16.58 11.53
C ALA A 284 -17.48 18.09 11.79
N ARG A 285 -17.73 18.49 13.04
CA ARG A 285 -17.75 19.93 13.39
C ARG A 285 -16.36 20.56 13.31
N ARG A 286 -15.32 19.77 13.63
CA ARG A 286 -13.90 20.13 13.55
C ARG A 286 -13.11 18.93 13.05
N ALA A 287 -11.94 19.18 12.49
CA ALA A 287 -10.98 18.13 12.18
C ALA A 287 -9.58 18.52 12.61
N ILE A 288 -8.79 17.51 12.95
CA ILE A 288 -7.37 17.62 13.28
C ILE A 288 -6.62 16.77 12.26
N LEU A 289 -5.76 17.40 11.47
CA LEU A 289 -4.89 16.71 10.52
C LEU A 289 -3.58 16.36 11.23
N ALA A 290 -3.39 15.06 11.48
CA ALA A 290 -2.19 14.48 12.09
C ALA A 290 -1.55 13.44 11.15
N SER A 291 -1.53 13.73 9.85
CA SER A 291 -1.12 12.82 8.77
C SER A 291 0.40 12.60 8.64
N GLY A 292 1.19 13.08 9.60
CA GLY A 292 2.65 12.95 9.59
C GLY A 292 3.32 13.70 8.43
N ALA A 293 4.53 13.25 8.11
CA ALA A 293 5.34 13.76 7.00
C ALA A 293 6.05 12.59 6.29
N ILE A 294 6.09 12.66 4.96
CA ILE A 294 6.75 11.67 4.11
C ILE A 294 8.20 12.09 3.87
N GLU A 295 9.11 11.13 3.96
CA GLU A 295 10.52 11.33 3.63
C GLU A 295 10.72 11.55 2.12
N ARG A 296 11.69 12.37 1.74
CA ARG A 296 11.96 12.69 0.33
C ARG A 296 13.26 12.03 -0.14
N PRO A 297 13.31 11.46 -1.35
CA PRO A 297 14.54 10.94 -1.92
C PRO A 297 15.51 12.07 -2.32
N ILE A 298 16.79 11.73 -2.48
CA ILE A 298 17.82 12.63 -3.00
C ILE A 298 18.07 12.34 -4.49
N ALA A 299 18.21 13.39 -5.29
CA ALA A 299 18.54 13.26 -6.71
C ALA A 299 20.06 13.03 -6.89
N PHE A 300 20.45 11.82 -7.30
CA PHE A 300 21.84 11.47 -7.62
C PHE A 300 21.90 10.36 -8.67
N GLY A 301 23.10 10.15 -9.24
CA GLY A 301 23.30 9.12 -10.26
C GLY A 301 23.01 7.71 -9.73
N GLY A 302 22.03 7.02 -10.33
CA GLY A 302 21.66 5.66 -9.94
C GLY A 302 20.73 5.56 -8.72
N ASN A 303 20.10 6.66 -8.31
CA ASN A 303 19.15 6.72 -7.19
C ASN A 303 17.85 5.92 -7.37
N ASP A 304 17.68 5.21 -8.48
CA ASP A 304 16.51 4.38 -8.78
C ASP A 304 16.82 2.87 -8.85
N ARG A 305 18.05 2.47 -8.48
CA ARG A 305 18.47 1.07 -8.50
C ARG A 305 17.85 0.29 -7.33
N PRO A 306 17.50 -1.01 -7.52
CA PRO A 306 17.08 -1.85 -6.41
C PRO A 306 18.13 -1.87 -5.30
N GLY A 307 17.67 -1.67 -4.06
CA GLY A 307 18.52 -1.52 -2.87
C GLY A 307 18.73 -0.07 -2.43
N VAL A 308 18.39 0.92 -3.27
CA VAL A 308 18.14 2.29 -2.80
C VAL A 308 16.72 2.33 -2.24
N MET A 309 16.59 2.72 -0.97
CA MET A 309 15.36 2.89 -0.21
C MET A 309 15.40 4.28 0.42
#